data_AF-A0A2G5T5B4-F1
#
_entry.id   AF-A0A2G5T5B4-F1
#
_cell.length_a   1.000
_cell.length_b   1.000
_cell.length_c   1.000
_cell.angle_alpha   90.00
_cell.angle_beta   90.00
_cell.angle_gamma   90.00
#
_symmetry.space_group_name_H-M   'P 1'
#
loop_
_entity.id
_entity.type
_entity.pdbx_description
1 polymer ?
#
loop_
_entity_poly.entity_id
_entity_poly.type
_entity_poly.pdbx_seq_one_letter_code
_entity_poly.pdbx_strand_id
1 'polypeptide(L)'
;MFIMLVDSFLRYEKLIGLYVLCLYCASFAQCISLQATQFYYRYVAVCQPNNLGKLNGWRLCLLFVPCIFLFIAWFCLVFFAMRGTEEKAEYARKIILEVYREDTSKVAFIGLQFWDTDPDGNRIFRVSDWLSYLGCLSIIGSCFSTIMFCAIKIYYKLKCAQNIMSSKTRELHRQLLKTLIFQTALPFFTMYSVVGTILSLPIFEIDIGLIANYPGSAACVYPALEPLIAMYFVKDFKNTLTCKSKVGVALANIEMHKASSGSRISFSAHLKYLI
;
A
#
# COMPACT_ATOMS: atom_id res chain seq x y z
N MET A 1 -14.48 -19.03 9.40
CA MET A 1 -12.98 -18.90 9.45
C MET A 1 -12.48 -18.32 8.12
N PHE A 2 -11.46 -17.46 8.12
CA PHE A 2 -10.80 -17.07 6.85
C PHE A 2 -9.62 -18.00 6.57
N ILE A 3 -9.53 -18.50 5.33
CA ILE A 3 -8.52 -19.46 4.89
C ILE A 3 -7.93 -18.99 3.57
N MET A 4 -6.61 -18.88 3.52
CA MET A 4 -5.86 -18.65 2.29
C MET A 4 -4.99 -19.86 1.97
N LEU A 5 -5.10 -20.36 0.73
CA LEU A 5 -4.40 -21.54 0.23
C LEU A 5 -3.35 -21.14 -0.82
N VAL A 6 -2.27 -21.91 -0.89
CA VAL A 6 -1.32 -21.84 -2.01
C VAL A 6 -1.88 -22.62 -3.18
N ASP A 7 -2.14 -21.95 -4.30
CA ASP A 7 -2.57 -22.61 -5.56
C ASP A 7 -1.40 -22.85 -6.54
N SER A 8 -0.16 -22.79 -6.04
CA SER A 8 1.06 -23.00 -6.82
C SER A 8 1.53 -24.46 -6.79
N PHE A 9 2.48 -24.82 -7.67
CA PHE A 9 3.11 -26.14 -7.68
C PHE A 9 3.77 -26.53 -6.34
N LEU A 10 4.11 -25.54 -5.50
CA LEU A 10 4.67 -25.71 -4.15
C LEU A 10 3.61 -26.03 -3.07
N ARG A 11 2.33 -26.16 -3.43
CA ARG A 11 1.22 -26.34 -2.49
C ARG A 11 1.35 -27.55 -1.57
N TYR A 12 2.06 -28.59 -2.02
CA TYR A 12 2.28 -29.84 -1.28
C TYR A 12 3.42 -29.77 -0.26
N GLU A 13 4.30 -28.77 -0.37
CA GLU A 13 5.39 -28.54 0.57
C GLU A 13 4.93 -27.57 1.66
N LYS A 14 4.42 -28.11 2.77
CA LYS A 14 3.75 -27.32 3.84
C LYS A 14 4.59 -26.14 4.35
N LEU A 15 5.87 -26.34 4.58
CA LEU A 15 6.76 -25.28 5.08
C LEU A 15 6.99 -24.21 4.02
N ILE A 16 7.34 -24.60 2.79
CA ILE A 16 7.60 -23.66 1.70
C ILE A 16 6.34 -22.87 1.36
N GLY A 17 5.19 -23.55 1.28
CA GLY A 17 3.90 -22.90 1.04
C GLY A 17 3.52 -21.92 2.15
N LEU A 18 3.80 -22.25 3.43
CA LEU A 18 3.60 -21.32 4.54
C LEU A 18 4.47 -20.06 4.39
N TYR A 19 5.77 -20.22 4.08
CA TYR A 19 6.65 -19.07 3.83
C TYR A 19 6.15 -18.20 2.67
N VAL A 20 5.72 -18.82 1.57
CA VAL A 20 5.18 -18.11 0.41
C VAL A 20 3.92 -17.32 0.77
N LEU A 21 2.98 -17.90 1.54
CA LEU A 21 1.78 -17.20 2.01
C LEU A 21 2.13 -16.03 2.94
N CYS A 22 3.04 -16.24 3.89
CA CYS A 22 3.47 -15.17 4.78
C CYS A 22 4.15 -14.03 4.03
N LEU A 23 5.03 -14.34 3.06
CA LEU A 23 5.68 -13.35 2.20
C LEU A 23 4.64 -12.60 1.34
N TYR A 24 3.66 -13.32 0.79
CA TYR A 24 2.56 -12.73 0.04
C TYR A 24 1.76 -11.74 0.89
N CYS A 25 1.33 -12.13 2.09
CA CYS A 25 0.62 -11.23 3.02
C CYS A 25 1.47 -10.02 3.42
N ALA A 26 2.75 -10.24 3.74
CA ALA A 26 3.67 -9.17 4.11
C ALA A 26 3.92 -8.19 2.95
N SER A 27 3.86 -8.64 1.70
CA SER A 27 4.00 -7.77 0.53
C SER A 27 2.90 -6.69 0.46
N PHE A 28 1.67 -6.96 0.93
CA PHE A 28 0.63 -5.94 1.06
C PHE A 28 1.01 -4.85 2.07
N ALA A 29 1.53 -5.24 3.23
CA ALA A 29 2.01 -4.30 4.23
C ALA A 29 3.13 -3.41 3.67
N GLN A 30 4.05 -4.01 2.91
CA GLN A 30 5.13 -3.29 2.26
C GLN A 30 4.59 -2.28 1.22
N CYS A 31 3.68 -2.69 0.34
CA CYS A 31 3.05 -1.78 -0.63
C CYS A 31 2.33 -0.60 0.04
N ILE A 32 1.57 -0.85 1.11
CA ILE A 32 0.90 0.19 1.92
C ILE A 32 1.92 1.16 2.53
N SER A 33 3.00 0.62 3.12
CA SER A 33 4.03 1.45 3.77
C SER A 33 4.84 2.28 2.77
N LEU A 34 5.09 1.74 1.56
CA LEU A 34 5.76 2.45 0.47
C LEU A 34 4.90 3.62 -0.01
N GLN A 35 3.59 3.42 -0.14
CA GLN A 35 2.67 4.50 -0.46
C GLN A 35 2.67 5.59 0.63
N ALA A 36 2.62 5.21 1.91
CA ALA A 36 2.74 6.19 3.00
C ALA A 36 4.04 6.98 2.93
N THR A 37 5.15 6.31 2.60
CA THR A 37 6.46 6.93 2.43
C THR A 37 6.51 7.89 1.23
N GLN A 38 5.89 7.54 0.11
CA GLN A 38 5.76 8.44 -1.04
C GLN A 38 4.98 9.71 -0.66
N PHE A 39 3.85 9.58 0.03
CA PHE A 39 3.08 10.75 0.51
C PHE A 39 3.86 11.60 1.50
N TYR A 40 4.63 10.97 2.40
CA TYR A 40 5.51 11.67 3.32
C TYR A 40 6.61 12.45 2.60
N TYR A 41 7.28 11.83 1.63
CA TYR A 41 8.28 12.51 0.80
C TYR A 41 7.68 13.71 0.07
N ARG A 42 6.50 13.54 -0.54
CA ARG A 42 5.77 14.62 -1.22
C ARG A 42 5.42 15.75 -0.25
N TYR A 43 5.04 15.41 0.97
CA TYR A 43 4.76 16.37 2.03
C TYR A 43 6.00 17.19 2.38
N VAL A 44 7.16 16.55 2.60
CA VAL A 44 8.41 17.27 2.90
C VAL A 44 8.79 18.19 1.74
N ALA A 45 8.73 17.70 0.50
CA ALA A 45 9.11 18.49 -0.67
C ALA A 45 8.19 19.70 -0.93
N VAL A 46 6.88 19.58 -0.70
CA VAL A 46 5.91 20.69 -0.93
C VAL A 46 5.76 21.62 0.27
N CYS A 47 5.64 21.05 1.47
CA CYS A 47 5.32 21.81 2.68
C CYS A 47 6.57 22.27 3.45
N GLN A 48 7.70 21.55 3.32
CA GLN A 48 8.92 21.82 4.08
C GLN A 48 10.19 21.81 3.19
N PRO A 49 10.29 22.69 2.17
CA PRO A 49 11.40 22.67 1.23
C PRO A 49 12.78 22.84 1.90
N ASN A 50 12.86 23.58 3.03
CA ASN A 50 14.10 23.74 3.79
C ASN A 50 14.60 22.44 4.44
N ASN A 51 13.70 21.49 4.73
CA ASN A 51 14.05 20.17 5.28
C ASN A 51 14.37 19.15 4.18
N LEU A 52 14.09 19.46 2.90
CA LEU A 52 14.36 18.56 1.78
C LEU A 52 15.86 18.29 1.64
N GLY A 53 16.71 19.28 1.92
CA GLY A 53 18.17 19.10 1.94
C GLY A 53 18.66 18.07 2.96
N LYS A 54 17.88 17.77 4.01
CA LYS A 54 18.20 16.71 4.99
C LYS A 54 17.98 15.31 4.43
N LEU A 55 17.15 15.17 3.38
CA LEU A 55 16.77 13.91 2.73
C LEU A 55 17.57 13.61 1.46
N ASN A 56 18.69 14.30 1.21
CA ASN A 56 19.50 14.08 0.02
C ASN A 56 20.46 12.88 0.14
N GLY A 57 20.73 12.22 -1.00
CA GLY A 57 21.70 11.14 -1.13
C GLY A 57 21.30 9.88 -0.35
N TRP A 58 22.26 9.27 0.34
CA TRP A 58 22.06 8.04 1.11
C TRP A 58 21.01 8.15 2.23
N ARG A 59 20.73 9.36 2.73
CA ARG A 59 19.71 9.58 3.77
C ARG A 59 18.29 9.32 3.26
N LEU A 60 18.07 9.32 1.95
CA LEU A 60 16.81 8.89 1.35
C LEU A 60 16.52 7.41 1.67
N CYS A 61 17.54 6.57 1.77
CA CYS A 61 17.39 5.15 2.12
C CYS A 61 16.78 4.96 3.51
N LEU A 62 16.96 5.93 4.43
CA LEU A 62 16.35 5.88 5.76
C LEU A 62 14.82 5.90 5.72
N LEU A 63 14.21 6.43 4.65
CA LEU A 63 12.76 6.41 4.48
C LEU A 63 12.20 5.00 4.25
N PHE A 64 13.02 4.06 3.77
CA PHE A 64 12.59 2.67 3.53
C PHE A 64 12.75 1.76 4.74
N VAL A 65 13.50 2.19 5.76
CA VAL A 65 13.66 1.45 7.03
C VAL A 65 12.31 1.13 7.69
N PRO A 66 11.37 2.08 7.86
CA PRO A 66 10.05 1.76 8.41
C PRO A 66 9.26 0.79 7.52
N CYS A 67 9.42 0.84 6.18
CA CYS A 67 8.76 -0.10 5.27
C CYS A 67 9.22 -1.55 5.51
N ILE A 68 10.54 -1.75 5.63
CA ILE A 68 11.13 -3.07 5.90
C ILE A 68 10.69 -3.57 7.28
N PHE A 69 10.69 -2.68 8.28
CA PHE A 69 10.21 -3.04 9.62
C PHE A 69 8.75 -3.50 9.61
N LEU A 70 7.85 -2.77 8.92
CA LEU A 70 6.44 -3.13 8.83
C LEU A 70 6.22 -4.43 8.02
N PHE A 71 7.03 -4.68 6.99
CA PHE A 71 7.04 -5.95 6.27
C PHE A 71 7.38 -7.13 7.20
N ILE A 72 8.49 -7.02 7.95
CA ILE A 72 8.92 -8.06 8.89
C ILE A 72 7.87 -8.26 9.99
N ALA A 73 7.33 -7.17 10.55
CA ALA A 73 6.30 -7.23 11.58
C ALA A 73 5.06 -7.98 11.08
N TRP A 74 4.55 -7.64 9.89
CA TRP A 74 3.40 -8.33 9.30
C TRP A 74 3.69 -9.80 9.02
N PHE A 75 4.87 -10.10 8.48
CA PHE A 75 5.31 -11.47 8.27
C PHE A 75 5.27 -12.27 9.58
N CYS A 76 5.83 -11.74 10.67
CA CYS A 76 5.82 -12.40 11.98
C CYS A 76 4.41 -12.60 12.54
N LEU A 77 3.52 -11.60 12.44
CA LEU A 77 2.14 -11.73 12.88
C LEU A 77 1.42 -12.89 12.17
N VAL A 78 1.57 -12.98 10.85
CA VAL A 78 0.96 -14.06 10.06
C VAL A 78 1.63 -15.41 10.36
N PHE A 79 2.96 -15.45 10.41
CA PHE A 79 3.72 -16.69 10.59
C PHE A 79 3.49 -17.33 11.96
N PHE A 80 3.42 -16.54 13.04
CA PHE A 80 3.26 -17.08 14.39
C PHE A 80 1.79 -17.35 14.76
N ALA A 81 0.86 -16.46 14.41
CA ALA A 81 -0.53 -16.63 14.83
C ALA A 81 -1.42 -17.32 13.80
N MET A 82 -1.26 -17.03 12.51
CA MET A 82 -2.16 -17.52 11.46
C MET A 82 -1.69 -18.84 10.83
N ARG A 83 -0.64 -19.45 11.36
CA ARG A 83 -0.16 -20.78 10.93
C ARG A 83 -1.27 -21.83 11.13
N GLY A 84 -1.44 -22.71 10.15
CA GLY A 84 -2.32 -23.87 10.26
C GLY A 84 -1.81 -24.86 11.32
N THR A 85 -2.30 -24.74 12.55
CA THR A 85 -2.16 -25.77 13.61
C THR A 85 -3.06 -26.96 13.30
N GLU A 86 -2.84 -28.09 13.98
CA GLU A 86 -3.65 -29.32 13.75
C GLU A 86 -5.14 -29.07 14.00
N GLU A 87 -5.49 -28.32 15.05
CA GLU A 87 -6.86 -27.91 15.35
C GLU A 87 -7.49 -27.07 14.23
N LYS A 88 -6.75 -26.07 13.73
CA LYS A 88 -7.18 -25.24 12.60
C LYS A 88 -7.32 -26.09 11.33
N ALA A 89 -6.46 -27.08 11.14
CA ALA A 89 -6.50 -27.97 9.99
C ALA A 89 -7.72 -28.89 10.01
N GLU A 90 -8.15 -29.36 11.19
CA GLU A 90 -9.34 -30.19 11.31
C GLU A 90 -10.64 -29.39 11.10
N TYR A 91 -10.71 -28.17 11.65
CA TYR A 91 -11.82 -27.26 11.42
C TYR A 91 -11.86 -26.82 9.94
N ALA A 92 -10.71 -26.43 9.39
CA ALA A 92 -10.54 -26.11 7.98
C ALA A 92 -10.93 -27.29 7.09
N ARG A 93 -10.61 -28.54 7.45
CA ARG A 93 -10.93 -29.73 6.66
C ARG A 93 -12.44 -29.84 6.41
N LYS A 94 -13.29 -29.59 7.41
CA LYS A 94 -14.74 -29.63 7.23
C LYS A 94 -15.22 -28.58 6.22
N ILE A 95 -14.79 -27.33 6.40
CA ILE A 95 -15.15 -26.20 5.53
C ILE A 95 -14.59 -26.38 4.11
N ILE A 96 -13.36 -26.91 4.00
CA ILE A 96 -12.64 -27.01 2.73
C ILE A 96 -13.07 -28.22 1.92
N LEU A 97 -13.40 -29.34 2.55
CA LEU A 97 -13.94 -30.50 1.83
C LEU A 97 -15.28 -30.13 1.15
N GLU A 98 -16.10 -29.33 1.83
CA GLU A 98 -17.39 -28.83 1.32
C GLU A 98 -17.22 -27.76 0.22
N VAL A 99 -16.30 -26.81 0.40
CA VAL A 99 -16.15 -25.66 -0.50
C VAL A 99 -15.14 -25.88 -1.63
N TYR A 100 -14.00 -26.53 -1.36
CA TYR A 100 -12.87 -26.66 -2.27
C TYR A 100 -12.75 -28.06 -2.90
N ARG A 101 -13.47 -29.08 -2.39
CA ARG A 101 -13.36 -30.50 -2.83
C ARG A 101 -11.94 -31.06 -2.84
N GLU A 102 -11.01 -30.45 -2.10
CA GLU A 102 -9.62 -30.89 -1.96
C GLU A 102 -9.31 -31.25 -0.51
N ASP A 103 -8.44 -32.24 -0.32
CA ASP A 103 -8.01 -32.70 1.00
C ASP A 103 -6.87 -31.82 1.54
N THR A 104 -7.18 -30.98 2.52
CA THR A 104 -6.27 -30.00 3.10
C THR A 104 -5.16 -30.61 3.94
N SER A 105 -5.24 -31.90 4.27
CA SER A 105 -4.18 -32.61 4.99
C SER A 105 -2.83 -32.58 4.24
N LYS A 106 -2.85 -32.27 2.95
CA LYS A 106 -1.69 -32.24 2.05
C LYS A 106 -1.30 -30.83 1.56
N VAL A 107 -2.02 -29.76 1.94
CA VAL A 107 -1.83 -28.42 1.35
C VAL A 107 -1.44 -27.38 2.40
N ALA A 108 -0.51 -26.49 2.05
CA ALA A 108 -0.14 -25.34 2.88
C ALA A 108 -1.26 -24.29 2.93
N PHE A 109 -1.65 -23.87 4.13
CA PHE A 109 -2.66 -22.84 4.34
C PHE A 109 -2.33 -21.94 5.54
N ILE A 110 -2.86 -20.71 5.50
CA ILE A 110 -2.97 -19.83 6.68
C ILE A 110 -4.44 -19.62 7.00
N GLY A 111 -4.73 -19.52 8.30
CA GLY A 111 -6.08 -19.45 8.82
C GLY A 111 -6.22 -18.42 9.92
N LEU A 112 -7.15 -17.49 9.74
CA LEU A 112 -7.55 -16.53 10.78
C LEU A 112 -8.89 -16.97 11.38
N GLN A 113 -8.87 -17.30 12.66
CA GLN A 113 -10.00 -17.84 13.40
C GLN A 113 -10.04 -17.25 14.82
N PHE A 114 -11.09 -16.50 15.14
CA PHE A 114 -11.24 -15.86 16.45
C PHE A 114 -11.88 -16.75 17.51
N TRP A 115 -12.72 -17.69 17.08
CA TRP A 115 -13.52 -18.56 17.95
C TRP A 115 -13.23 -20.01 17.64
N ASP A 116 -13.02 -20.80 18.69
CA ASP A 116 -13.02 -22.26 18.65
C ASP A 116 -14.19 -22.82 19.44
N THR A 117 -14.50 -24.08 19.19
CA THR A 117 -15.51 -24.83 19.94
C THR A 117 -14.83 -26.00 20.63
N ASP A 118 -14.85 -26.00 21.95
CA ASP A 118 -14.38 -27.12 22.78
C ASP A 118 -15.25 -28.38 22.52
N PRO A 119 -14.76 -29.62 22.69
CA PRO A 119 -15.58 -30.83 22.77
C PRO A 119 -16.87 -30.73 23.59
N ASP A 120 -16.89 -29.90 24.64
CA ASP A 120 -18.08 -29.64 25.47
C ASP A 120 -19.06 -28.61 24.88
N GLY A 121 -18.79 -28.09 23.68
CA GLY A 121 -19.61 -27.09 22.99
C GLY A 121 -19.38 -25.64 23.43
N ASN A 122 -18.41 -25.40 24.32
CA ASN A 122 -18.07 -24.06 24.81
C ASN A 122 -17.23 -23.28 23.79
N ARG A 123 -17.50 -21.98 23.65
CA ARG A 123 -16.74 -21.09 22.76
C ARG A 123 -15.44 -20.64 23.42
N ILE A 124 -14.30 -21.00 22.84
CA ILE A 124 -12.97 -20.58 23.29
C ILE A 124 -12.48 -19.45 22.38
N PHE A 125 -12.05 -18.35 22.98
CA PHE A 125 -11.53 -17.20 22.24
C PHE A 125 -10.03 -17.34 21.98
N ARG A 126 -9.62 -17.29 20.71
CA ARG A 126 -8.20 -17.35 20.32
C ARG A 126 -7.55 -15.97 20.40
N VAL A 127 -6.95 -15.69 21.56
CA VAL A 127 -6.25 -14.41 21.82
C VAL A 127 -5.12 -14.16 20.82
N SER A 128 -4.37 -15.19 20.40
CA SER A 128 -3.24 -15.05 19.45
C SER A 128 -3.67 -14.51 18.08
N ASP A 129 -4.73 -15.10 17.51
CA ASP A 129 -5.31 -14.69 16.24
C ASP A 129 -5.89 -13.27 16.33
N TRP A 130 -6.53 -12.96 17.45
CA TRP A 130 -7.08 -11.63 17.71
C TRP A 130 -6.01 -10.55 17.86
N LEU A 131 -4.94 -10.83 18.61
CA LEU A 131 -3.79 -9.92 18.71
C LEU A 131 -3.13 -9.71 17.34
N SER A 132 -3.03 -10.75 16.52
CA SER A 132 -2.46 -10.59 15.18
C SER A 132 -3.35 -9.82 14.23
N TYR A 133 -4.67 -10.01 14.31
CA TYR A 133 -5.63 -9.17 13.61
C TYR A 133 -5.51 -7.70 14.02
N LEU A 134 -5.46 -7.40 15.32
CA LEU A 134 -5.25 -6.03 15.80
C LEU A 134 -3.91 -5.46 15.35
N GLY A 135 -2.85 -6.27 15.32
CA GLY A 135 -1.54 -5.88 14.78
C GLY A 135 -1.64 -5.47 13.31
N CYS A 136 -2.25 -6.31 12.47
CA CYS A 136 -2.48 -6.01 11.05
C CYS A 136 -3.32 -4.74 10.85
N LEU A 137 -4.40 -4.56 11.62
CA LEU A 137 -5.21 -3.35 11.58
C LEU A 137 -4.46 -2.10 12.04
N SER A 138 -3.60 -2.24 13.05
CA SER A 138 -2.78 -1.13 13.55
C SER A 138 -1.78 -0.67 12.49
N ILE A 139 -1.17 -1.62 11.76
CA ILE A 139 -0.28 -1.32 10.64
C ILE A 139 -1.05 -0.59 9.53
N ILE A 140 -2.20 -1.12 9.09
CA ILE A 140 -3.06 -0.48 8.08
C ILE A 140 -3.45 0.93 8.53
N GLY A 141 -3.97 1.06 9.75
CA GLY A 141 -4.46 2.31 10.32
C GLY A 141 -3.36 3.36 10.41
N SER A 142 -2.17 3.00 10.92
CA SER A 142 -1.04 3.93 11.04
C SER A 142 -0.55 4.46 9.68
N CYS A 143 -0.45 3.59 8.68
CA CYS A 143 -0.08 3.99 7.32
C CYS A 143 -1.16 4.89 6.69
N PHE A 144 -2.43 4.51 6.81
CA PHE A 144 -3.55 5.30 6.29
C PHE A 144 -3.64 6.68 6.95
N SER A 145 -3.49 6.78 8.27
CA SER A 145 -3.46 8.04 9.00
C SER A 145 -2.29 8.92 8.53
N THR A 146 -1.12 8.34 8.30
CA THR A 146 0.06 9.06 7.77
C THR A 146 -0.21 9.62 6.37
N ILE A 147 -0.80 8.81 5.48
CA ILE A 147 -1.20 9.22 4.12
C ILE A 147 -2.20 10.38 4.21
N MET A 148 -3.27 10.23 4.98
CA MET A 148 -4.31 11.26 5.11
C MET A 148 -3.75 12.56 5.67
N PHE A 149 -2.93 12.50 6.72
CA PHE A 149 -2.27 13.69 7.27
C PHE A 149 -1.42 14.41 6.22
N CYS A 150 -0.57 13.67 5.50
CA CYS A 150 0.30 14.23 4.48
C CYS A 150 -0.52 14.81 3.31
N ALA A 151 -1.50 14.07 2.81
CA ALA A 151 -2.38 14.46 1.72
C ALA A 151 -3.14 15.75 2.03
N ILE A 152 -3.73 15.86 3.22
CA ILE A 152 -4.46 17.05 3.67
C ILE A 152 -3.52 18.26 3.73
N LYS A 153 -2.34 18.12 4.31
CA LYS A 153 -1.37 19.23 4.41
C LYS A 153 -0.89 19.69 3.04
N ILE A 154 -0.58 18.74 2.15
CA ILE A 154 -0.20 19.03 0.75
C ILE A 154 -1.36 19.77 0.05
N TYR A 155 -2.60 19.27 0.19
CA TYR A 155 -3.78 19.88 -0.41
C TYR A 155 -3.93 21.35 -0.01
N TYR A 156 -3.91 21.65 1.29
CA TYR A 156 -4.05 23.03 1.76
C TYR A 156 -2.89 23.92 1.28
N LYS A 157 -1.65 23.43 1.33
CA LYS A 157 -0.48 24.20 0.89
C LYS A 157 -0.57 24.56 -0.60
N LEU A 158 -0.93 23.60 -1.44
CA LEU A 158 -1.10 23.80 -2.88
C LEU A 158 -2.27 24.74 -3.19
N LYS A 159 -3.40 24.60 -2.49
CA LYS A 159 -4.59 25.46 -2.67
C LYS A 159 -4.30 26.91 -2.30
N CYS A 160 -3.59 27.16 -1.20
CA CYS A 160 -3.17 28.51 -0.81
C CYS A 160 -2.19 29.13 -1.83
N ALA A 161 -1.25 28.33 -2.34
CA ALA A 161 -0.30 28.80 -3.35
C ALA A 161 -0.97 29.14 -4.68
N GLN A 162 -2.06 28.46 -5.04
CA GLN A 162 -2.71 28.57 -6.35
C GLN A 162 -3.12 30.00 -6.75
N ASN A 163 -3.52 30.84 -5.78
CA ASN A 163 -3.98 32.21 -6.03
C ASN A 163 -2.85 33.21 -6.30
N ILE A 164 -1.60 32.86 -5.96
CA ILE A 164 -0.44 33.76 -6.03
C ILE A 164 0.45 33.41 -7.23
N MET A 165 0.10 32.37 -7.99
CA MET A 165 0.97 31.75 -8.99
C MET A 165 0.61 32.13 -10.43
N SER A 166 1.62 32.09 -11.31
CA SER A 166 1.43 32.28 -12.75
C SER A 166 0.54 31.20 -13.36
N SER A 167 -0.04 31.47 -14.53
CA SER A 167 -0.92 30.53 -15.24
C SER A 167 -0.30 29.15 -15.48
N LYS A 168 1.00 29.11 -15.83
CA LYS A 168 1.75 27.85 -16.05
C LYS A 168 1.94 27.05 -14.77
N THR A 169 2.35 27.71 -13.68
CA THR A 169 2.54 27.06 -12.37
C THR A 169 1.21 26.60 -11.77
N ARG A 170 0.14 27.39 -11.97
CA ARG A 170 -1.23 27.07 -11.55
C ARG A 170 -1.77 25.81 -12.21
N GLU A 171 -1.53 25.65 -13.52
CA GLU A 171 -1.92 24.43 -14.24
C GLU A 171 -1.20 23.19 -13.70
N LEU A 172 0.10 23.30 -13.41
CA LEU A 172 0.88 22.21 -12.84
C LEU A 172 0.39 21.82 -11.43
N HIS A 173 0.06 22.80 -10.58
CA HIS A 173 -0.53 22.55 -9.26
C HIS A 173 -1.89 21.84 -9.37
N ARG A 174 -2.73 22.23 -10.34
CA ARG A 174 -4.02 21.58 -10.58
C ARG A 174 -3.86 20.11 -10.97
N GLN A 175 -2.88 19.80 -11.82
CA GLN A 175 -2.56 18.42 -12.20
C GLN A 175 -2.09 17.61 -10.99
N LEU A 176 -1.17 18.16 -10.19
CA LEU A 176 -0.67 17.51 -8.98
C LEU A 176 -1.81 17.22 -7.98
N LEU A 177 -2.70 18.18 -7.74
CA LEU A 177 -3.88 18.00 -6.88
C LEU A 177 -4.81 16.91 -7.40
N LYS A 178 -5.07 16.88 -8.72
CA LYS A 178 -5.91 15.85 -9.33
C LYS A 178 -5.30 14.46 -9.14
N THR A 179 -4.00 14.31 -9.45
CA THR A 179 -3.28 13.05 -9.27
C THR A 179 -3.29 12.60 -7.81
N LEU A 180 -3.12 13.51 -6.85
CA LEU A 180 -3.14 13.21 -5.41
C LEU A 180 -4.49 12.59 -4.96
N ILE A 181 -5.60 13.12 -5.47
CA ILE A 181 -6.94 12.58 -5.18
C ILE A 181 -7.06 11.14 -5.68
N PHE A 182 -6.68 10.88 -6.93
CA PHE A 182 -6.77 9.53 -7.51
C PHE A 182 -5.79 8.55 -6.84
N GLN A 183 -4.58 8.99 -6.51
CA GLN A 183 -3.61 8.15 -5.79
C GLN A 183 -4.03 7.81 -4.37
N THR A 184 -4.85 8.65 -3.72
CA THR A 184 -5.41 8.33 -2.39
C THR A 184 -6.65 7.45 -2.50
N ALA A 185 -7.49 7.69 -3.51
CA ALA A 185 -8.75 6.96 -3.70
C ALA A 185 -8.53 5.52 -4.20
N LEU A 186 -7.64 5.30 -5.17
CA LEU A 186 -7.38 3.98 -5.73
C LEU A 186 -7.02 2.92 -4.66
N PRO A 187 -5.98 3.11 -3.82
CA PRO A 187 -5.61 2.11 -2.80
C PRO A 187 -6.70 1.95 -1.74
N PHE A 188 -7.48 2.99 -1.45
CA PHE A 188 -8.62 2.90 -0.52
C PHE A 188 -9.63 1.87 -0.98
N PHE A 189 -10.06 1.93 -2.24
CA PHE A 189 -11.07 1.02 -2.77
C PHE A 189 -10.51 -0.35 -3.18
N THR A 190 -9.25 -0.43 -3.57
CA THR A 190 -8.67 -1.66 -4.15
C THR A 190 -7.84 -2.48 -3.18
N MET A 191 -7.35 -1.87 -2.09
CA MET A 191 -6.39 -2.50 -1.18
C MET A 191 -6.82 -2.40 0.28
N TYR A 192 -7.03 -1.19 0.81
CA TYR A 192 -7.38 -0.99 2.23
C TYR A 192 -8.75 -1.57 2.58
N SER A 193 -9.78 -1.27 1.77
CA SER A 193 -11.11 -1.84 1.99
C SER A 193 -11.09 -3.36 1.82
N VAL A 194 -10.43 -3.87 0.77
CA VAL A 194 -10.37 -5.30 0.46
C VAL A 194 -9.70 -6.08 1.57
N VAL A 195 -8.49 -5.70 1.97
CA VAL A 195 -7.74 -6.38 3.03
C VAL A 195 -8.45 -6.22 4.38
N GLY A 196 -8.93 -5.02 4.70
CA GLY A 196 -9.65 -4.74 5.96
C GLY A 196 -10.93 -5.56 6.08
N THR A 197 -11.74 -5.64 5.02
CA THR A 197 -12.95 -6.46 4.99
C THR A 197 -12.61 -7.94 5.10
N ILE A 198 -11.65 -8.46 4.32
CA ILE A 198 -11.23 -9.87 4.41
C ILE A 198 -10.83 -10.26 5.83
N LEU A 199 -10.02 -9.44 6.50
CA LEU A 199 -9.58 -9.71 7.87
C LEU A 199 -10.71 -9.60 8.91
N SER A 200 -11.74 -8.79 8.65
CA SER A 200 -12.86 -8.57 9.57
C SER A 200 -13.96 -9.63 9.43
N LEU A 201 -14.09 -10.28 8.28
CA LEU A 201 -15.14 -11.27 8.01
C LEU A 201 -15.20 -12.43 9.02
N PRO A 202 -14.08 -13.01 9.50
CA PRO A 202 -14.12 -14.08 10.49
C PRO A 202 -14.70 -13.66 11.84
N ILE A 203 -14.77 -12.35 12.15
CA ILE A 203 -15.40 -11.84 13.38
C ILE A 203 -16.91 -12.11 13.37
N PHE A 204 -17.52 -11.96 12.20
CA PHE A 204 -18.95 -12.16 12.00
C PHE A 204 -19.32 -13.62 11.68
N GLU A 205 -18.35 -14.54 11.76
CA GLU A 205 -18.52 -15.95 11.40
C GLU A 205 -19.07 -16.14 9.97
N ILE A 206 -18.81 -15.17 9.07
CA ILE A 206 -19.23 -15.24 7.66
C ILE A 206 -18.22 -16.08 6.89
N ASP A 207 -18.64 -17.26 6.45
CA ASP A 207 -17.83 -18.14 5.61
C ASP A 207 -17.99 -17.78 4.13
N ILE A 208 -16.93 -17.20 3.55
CA ILE A 208 -16.90 -16.81 2.12
C ILE A 208 -16.08 -17.80 1.28
N GLY A 209 -15.46 -18.81 1.91
CA GLY A 209 -14.80 -19.90 1.19
C GLY A 209 -13.75 -19.41 0.17
N LEU A 210 -13.75 -20.03 -1.03
CA LEU A 210 -12.88 -19.67 -2.17
C LEU A 210 -13.02 -18.21 -2.61
N ILE A 211 -14.22 -17.66 -2.48
CA ILE A 211 -14.55 -16.33 -3.00
C ILE A 211 -13.75 -15.26 -2.23
N ALA A 212 -13.34 -15.52 -0.98
CA ALA A 212 -12.52 -14.61 -0.19
C ALA A 212 -11.10 -14.40 -0.76
N ASN A 213 -10.58 -15.36 -1.53
CA ASN A 213 -9.24 -15.26 -2.12
C ASN A 213 -9.23 -14.37 -3.37
N TYR A 214 -10.36 -14.24 -4.09
CA TYR A 214 -10.43 -13.43 -5.31
C TYR A 214 -10.17 -11.94 -5.06
N PRO A 215 -10.79 -11.27 -4.07
CA PRO A 215 -10.49 -9.87 -3.79
C PRO A 215 -9.03 -9.68 -3.35
N GLY A 216 -8.49 -10.60 -2.54
CA GLY A 216 -7.07 -10.58 -2.15
C GLY A 216 -6.13 -10.63 -3.36
N SER A 217 -6.39 -11.52 -4.31
CA SER A 217 -5.64 -11.59 -5.58
C SER A 217 -5.85 -10.37 -6.47
N ALA A 218 -7.07 -9.82 -6.54
CA ALA A 218 -7.38 -8.62 -7.32
C ALA A 218 -6.63 -7.38 -6.79
N ALA A 219 -6.38 -7.31 -5.48
CA ALA A 219 -5.57 -6.26 -4.89
C ALA A 219 -4.11 -6.25 -5.40
N CYS A 220 -3.61 -7.35 -5.99
CA CYS A 220 -2.29 -7.39 -6.65
C CYS A 220 -2.21 -6.58 -7.94
N VAL A 221 -3.36 -6.15 -8.49
CA VAL A 221 -3.39 -5.30 -9.70
C VAL A 221 -3.11 -3.84 -9.34
N TYR A 222 -3.27 -3.45 -8.07
CA TYR A 222 -3.05 -2.08 -7.59
C TYR A 222 -1.67 -1.50 -7.98
N PRO A 223 -0.53 -2.18 -7.76
CA PRO A 223 0.79 -1.64 -8.11
C PRO A 223 0.97 -1.35 -9.60
N ALA A 224 0.23 -2.05 -10.47
CA ALA A 224 0.23 -1.79 -11.91
C ALA A 224 -0.69 -0.60 -12.29
N LEU A 225 -1.81 -0.42 -11.58
CA LEU A 225 -2.74 0.68 -11.82
C LEU A 225 -2.18 2.05 -11.39
N GLU A 226 -1.38 2.09 -10.33
CA GLU A 226 -0.79 3.34 -9.83
C GLU A 226 0.01 4.13 -10.89
N PRO A 227 1.01 3.54 -11.60
CA PRO A 227 1.73 4.24 -12.65
C PRO A 227 0.85 4.56 -13.87
N LEU A 228 -0.14 3.72 -14.19
CA LEU A 228 -1.10 3.98 -15.28
C LEU A 228 -1.93 5.24 -15.03
N ILE A 229 -2.39 5.44 -13.79
CA ILE A 229 -3.11 6.65 -13.37
C ILE A 229 -2.20 7.87 -13.49
N ALA A 230 -0.95 7.78 -13.01
CA ALA A 230 0.01 8.87 -13.15
C ALA A 230 0.25 9.24 -14.62
N MET A 231 0.48 8.24 -15.49
CA MET A 231 0.65 8.46 -16.93
C MET A 231 -0.59 9.09 -17.60
N TYR A 232 -1.79 8.76 -17.15
CA TYR A 232 -3.04 9.29 -17.71
C TYR A 232 -3.37 10.72 -17.26
N PHE A 233 -3.05 11.11 -16.02
CA PHE A 233 -3.43 12.44 -15.51
C PHE A 233 -2.36 13.52 -15.71
N VAL A 234 -1.10 13.11 -15.89
CA VAL A 234 0.02 14.04 -16.05
C VAL A 234 0.21 14.37 -17.52
N LYS A 235 0.06 15.66 -17.86
CA LYS A 235 0.08 16.12 -19.25
C LYS A 235 1.44 15.88 -19.92
N ASP A 236 2.53 16.00 -19.17
CA ASP A 236 3.89 15.77 -19.68
C ASP A 236 4.11 14.30 -20.08
N PHE A 237 3.61 13.34 -19.28
CA PHE A 237 3.63 11.92 -19.65
C PHE A 237 2.74 11.65 -20.87
N LYS A 238 1.52 12.19 -20.92
CA LYS A 238 0.63 12.06 -22.09
C LYS A 238 1.23 12.62 -23.38
N ASN A 239 1.86 13.79 -23.32
CA ASN A 239 2.47 14.42 -24.49
C ASN A 239 3.68 13.63 -25.00
N THR A 240 4.42 12.99 -24.10
CA THR A 240 5.52 12.08 -24.44
C THR A 240 5.00 10.81 -25.11
N LEU A 241 3.95 10.19 -24.55
CA LEU A 241 3.32 8.98 -25.13
C LEU A 241 2.63 9.22 -26.47
N THR A 242 2.09 10.43 -26.70
CA THR A 242 1.43 10.79 -27.96
C THR A 242 2.38 11.41 -28.99
N CYS A 243 3.70 11.36 -28.76
CA CYS A 243 4.74 11.94 -29.64
C CYS A 243 4.48 13.40 -30.04
N LYS A 244 3.80 14.19 -29.20
CA LYS A 244 3.51 15.61 -29.45
C LYS A 244 4.61 16.55 -28.94
N SER A 245 5.78 16.02 -28.55
CA SER A 245 6.84 16.84 -28.00
C SER A 245 7.52 17.68 -29.09
N LYS A 246 7.13 18.96 -29.20
CA LYS A 246 8.10 20.00 -29.54
C LYS A 246 9.09 20.04 -28.37
N VAL A 247 10.19 19.30 -28.50
CA VAL A 247 11.37 19.43 -27.66
C VAL A 247 11.99 20.80 -27.95
N GLY A 248 11.42 21.84 -27.34
CA GLY A 248 12.13 23.10 -27.16
C GLY A 248 13.01 22.94 -25.93
N VAL A 249 14.19 22.34 -26.09
CA VAL A 249 15.29 22.55 -25.14
C VAL A 249 15.66 24.03 -25.28
N ALA A 250 15.05 24.87 -24.45
CA ALA A 250 15.62 26.18 -24.17
C ALA A 250 16.90 25.92 -23.36
N LEU A 251 18.02 25.71 -24.06
CA LEU A 251 19.33 26.01 -23.53
C LEU A 251 19.30 27.51 -23.20
N ALA A 252 18.92 27.82 -21.97
CA ALA A 252 19.19 29.13 -21.41
C ALA A 252 20.71 29.21 -21.30
N ASN A 253 21.31 29.96 -22.22
CA ASN A 253 22.70 30.38 -22.17
C ASN A 253 23.03 30.81 -20.74
N ILE A 254 23.93 30.06 -20.12
CA ILE A 254 24.61 30.46 -18.89
C ILE A 254 25.61 31.54 -19.31
N GLU A 255 25.11 32.75 -19.56
CA GLU A 255 25.95 33.94 -19.47
C GLU A 255 25.77 34.50 -18.06
N MET A 256 26.89 34.52 -17.34
CA MET A 256 27.01 35.05 -16.00
C MET A 256 26.64 36.54 -15.99
N HIS A 257 25.41 36.86 -15.61
CA HIS A 257 25.07 38.21 -15.12
C HIS A 257 24.72 38.18 -13.64
N LYS A 258 25.77 38.51 -12.88
CA LYS A 258 25.85 39.10 -11.53
C LYS A 258 24.52 39.64 -10.96
N ALA A 259 24.16 39.08 -9.80
CA ALA A 259 23.41 39.65 -8.67
C ALA A 259 22.16 40.52 -8.93
N SER A 260 20.97 39.98 -8.62
CA SER A 260 19.97 40.62 -7.74
C SER A 260 18.73 39.73 -7.54
N SER A 261 18.38 39.48 -6.27
CA SER A 261 17.03 39.24 -5.72
C SER A 261 16.08 38.21 -6.37
N GLY A 262 15.70 37.18 -5.60
CA GLY A 262 14.37 36.57 -5.75
C GLY A 262 14.31 35.03 -5.74
N SER A 263 13.91 34.48 -4.61
CA SER A 263 13.66 33.06 -4.27
C SER A 263 12.52 32.38 -5.05
N ARG A 264 12.50 32.43 -6.40
CA ARG A 264 11.39 31.90 -7.22
C ARG A 264 11.73 30.81 -8.24
N ILE A 265 13.00 30.50 -8.49
CA ILE A 265 13.39 29.57 -9.57
C ILE A 265 13.54 28.11 -9.10
N SER A 266 13.73 27.85 -7.80
CA SER A 266 13.96 26.48 -7.29
C SER A 266 12.71 25.59 -7.26
N PHE A 267 11.49 26.14 -7.25
CA PHE A 267 10.28 25.36 -7.02
C PHE A 267 9.77 24.64 -8.28
N SER A 268 9.94 25.26 -9.46
CA SER A 268 9.42 24.70 -10.72
C SER A 268 10.24 23.51 -11.24
N ALA A 269 11.54 23.43 -10.92
CA ALA A 269 12.37 22.28 -11.26
C ALA A 269 12.09 21.09 -10.33
N HIS A 270 11.88 21.34 -9.04
CA HIS A 270 11.55 20.29 -8.08
C HIS A 270 10.13 19.71 -8.23
N LEU A 271 9.16 20.50 -8.70
CA LEU A 271 7.79 20.01 -8.91
C LEU A 271 7.69 18.92 -9.99
N LYS A 272 8.66 18.83 -10.92
CA LYS A 272 8.74 17.74 -11.91
C LYS A 272 9.19 16.40 -11.32
N TYR A 273 9.94 16.41 -10.22
CA TYR A 273 10.37 15.20 -9.50
C TYR A 273 9.36 14.73 -8.43
N LEU A 274 8.25 15.45 -8.30
CA LEU A 274 7.18 15.25 -7.33
C LEU A 274 5.97 14.48 -7.92
N ILE A 275 5.98 14.28 -9.23
CA ILE A 275 4.97 13.55 -10.00
C ILE A 275 5.46 12.13 -10.22
#